data_AF-A0AAV4ZCE3-F1
#
_entry.id   AF-A0AAV4ZCE3-F1
#
_cell.length_a   1.000
_cell.length_b   1.000
_cell.length_c   1.000
_cell.angle_alpha   90.00
_cell.angle_beta   90.00
_cell.angle_gamma   90.00
#
_symmetry.space_group_name_H-M   'P 1'
#
loop_
_entity.id
_entity.type
_entity.pdbx_description
1 polymer ?
#
loop_
_entity_poly.entity_id
_entity_poly.type
_entity_poly.pdbx_seq_one_letter_code
_entity_poly.pdbx_strand_id
1 'polypeptide(L)'
;MRVKAMYGIVAHGEVIGHSELESGDPPMGVAFGRFFPAAGFDAFVRTVPPDEAEGDEVLIWNALSATSPEGVVIDCAGVAVFCYALGDEVDLEVTVLGISSLPYGKLFPNRVDASGDRATQDRSNWTSLAGLGPSAYSPHPRSTETGMTTEAGRTPKQKMIAGELYHPDDAELGADLRACQVWLARYNAMLGRPADERRVLLREILAGVGDGAVIRPPFHCDYGFNIRIGAHVFLNFNCVILDCTTVTIGDRTQIGPGVQILTADHPREAEAREAGLEFARPIAIGRNVWIGGGALILPGVTVGDHAIIGAGAVVTRDVAPGATVVGNPARLVPAKA
;
A
#
# COMPACT_ATOMS: atom_id res chain seq x y z
N MET A 1 -30.61 14.86 -2.00
CA MET A 1 -30.20 14.88 -0.58
C MET A 1 -29.05 13.89 -0.46
N ARG A 2 -27.80 14.34 -0.34
CA ARG A 2 -26.64 13.44 -0.21
C ARG A 2 -26.72 12.78 1.17
N VAL A 3 -26.61 11.46 1.24
CA VAL A 3 -26.60 10.75 2.51
C VAL A 3 -25.27 11.04 3.18
N LYS A 4 -25.29 11.79 4.29
CA LYS A 4 -24.13 11.95 5.17
C LYS A 4 -24.11 10.74 6.11
N ALA A 5 -23.01 10.01 6.14
CA ALA A 5 -22.83 8.88 7.05
C ALA A 5 -21.86 9.30 8.16
N MET A 6 -22.26 9.10 9.42
CA MET A 6 -21.44 9.46 10.58
C MET A 6 -20.69 8.25 11.13
N TYR A 7 -19.41 8.37 11.41
CA TYR A 7 -18.60 7.27 11.95
C TYR A 7 -17.83 7.70 13.18
N GLY A 8 -17.85 6.91 14.24
CA GLY A 8 -16.92 7.09 15.37
C GLY A 8 -15.52 6.60 14.98
N ILE A 9 -14.50 7.42 15.17
CA ILE A 9 -13.10 7.06 14.92
C ILE A 9 -12.49 6.56 16.22
N VAL A 10 -11.89 5.37 16.15
CA VAL A 10 -11.28 4.68 17.30
C VAL A 10 -9.78 4.57 17.09
N ALA A 11 -9.01 5.00 18.09
CA ALA A 11 -7.57 4.81 18.17
C ALA A 11 -7.24 4.10 19.47
N HIS A 12 -6.42 3.02 19.41
CA HIS A 12 -6.01 2.25 20.59
C HIS A 12 -7.17 1.80 21.52
N GLY A 13 -8.37 1.58 20.95
CA GLY A 13 -9.56 1.16 21.70
C GLY A 13 -10.38 2.30 22.30
N GLU A 14 -9.98 3.56 22.11
CA GLU A 14 -10.71 4.75 22.58
C GLU A 14 -11.34 5.50 21.41
N VAL A 15 -12.58 5.99 21.58
CA VAL A 15 -13.23 6.84 20.58
C VAL A 15 -12.63 8.25 20.69
N ILE A 16 -11.88 8.65 19.68
CA ILE A 16 -11.17 9.93 19.66
C ILE A 16 -11.98 11.04 18.97
N GLY A 17 -13.07 10.69 18.31
CA GLY A 17 -13.98 11.63 17.66
C GLY A 17 -14.91 10.93 16.70
N HIS A 18 -15.62 11.71 15.89
CA HIS A 18 -16.46 11.19 14.82
C HIS A 18 -16.23 11.95 13.52
N SER A 19 -16.45 11.30 12.39
CA SER A 19 -16.41 11.93 11.08
C SER A 19 -17.78 11.88 10.40
N GLU A 20 -18.19 13.01 9.83
CA GLU A 20 -19.29 13.09 8.87
C GLU A 20 -18.73 12.89 7.46
N LEU A 21 -18.89 11.68 6.92
CA LEU A 21 -18.47 11.38 5.56
C LEU A 21 -19.52 11.83 4.54
N GLU A 22 -19.09 12.58 3.54
CA GLU A 22 -19.96 13.23 2.55
C GLU A 22 -19.87 12.58 1.16
N SER A 23 -18.75 11.92 0.84
CA SER A 23 -18.52 11.24 -0.44
C SER A 23 -17.40 10.19 -0.35
N GLY A 24 -17.26 9.34 -1.37
CA GLY A 24 -16.18 8.36 -1.45
C GLY A 24 -16.06 7.71 -2.82
N ASP A 25 -14.94 7.03 -3.06
CA ASP A 25 -14.60 6.28 -4.27
C ASP A 25 -14.58 4.77 -3.95
N PRO A 26 -15.67 4.03 -4.26
CA PRO A 26 -15.77 2.60 -4.00
C PRO A 26 -14.62 1.76 -4.59
N PRO A 27 -14.19 1.99 -5.86
CA PRO A 27 -13.00 1.35 -6.42
C PRO A 27 -11.68 1.59 -5.67
N MET A 28 -11.49 2.78 -5.09
CA MET A 28 -10.23 3.16 -4.41
C MET A 28 -10.26 2.89 -2.90
N GLY A 29 -11.43 2.64 -2.31
CA GLY A 29 -11.57 2.45 -0.86
C GLY A 29 -11.27 3.73 -0.06
N VAL A 30 -11.60 4.91 -0.62
CA VAL A 30 -11.28 6.22 -0.03
C VAL A 30 -12.53 7.06 0.17
N ALA A 31 -12.77 7.54 1.40
CA ALA A 31 -13.89 8.43 1.72
C ALA A 31 -13.43 9.78 2.27
N PHE A 32 -14.24 10.81 1.99
CA PHE A 32 -13.98 12.20 2.35
C PHE A 32 -15.10 12.73 3.26
N GLY A 33 -14.74 13.52 4.27
CA GLY A 33 -15.69 14.07 5.23
C GLY A 33 -15.12 15.10 6.19
N ARG A 34 -15.91 15.52 7.16
CA ARG A 34 -15.51 16.45 8.23
C ARG A 34 -15.20 15.69 9.52
N PHE A 35 -14.24 16.14 10.33
CA PHE A 35 -13.97 15.55 11.65
C PHE A 35 -14.55 16.38 12.80
N PHE A 36 -14.96 15.69 13.85
CA PHE A 36 -15.40 16.27 15.12
C PHE A 36 -14.74 15.51 16.28
N PRO A 37 -13.77 16.11 16.99
CA PRO A 37 -13.09 15.45 18.09
C PRO A 37 -14.01 15.15 19.29
N ALA A 38 -13.69 14.11 20.05
CA ALA A 38 -14.34 13.82 21.33
C ALA A 38 -13.82 14.76 22.43
N ALA A 39 -14.61 14.99 23.48
CA ALA A 39 -14.19 15.84 24.60
C ALA A 39 -12.92 15.28 25.28
N GLY A 40 -11.89 16.11 25.42
CA GLY A 40 -10.56 15.68 25.91
C GLY A 40 -9.61 15.18 24.81
N PHE A 41 -10.11 15.06 23.58
CA PHE A 41 -9.34 14.82 22.36
C PHE A 41 -9.42 16.02 21.42
N ASP A 42 -9.48 17.25 21.97
CA ASP A 42 -9.32 18.49 21.20
C ASP A 42 -8.13 18.28 20.29
N ALA A 43 -8.40 18.19 18.98
CA ALA A 43 -7.55 17.56 17.97
C ALA A 43 -6.07 17.78 18.32
N PHE A 44 -5.28 16.70 18.43
CA PHE A 44 -3.84 16.75 18.73
C PHE A 44 -3.10 17.63 17.73
N VAL A 45 -3.19 18.93 17.97
CA VAL A 45 -2.46 20.06 17.42
C VAL A 45 -1.85 20.70 18.66
N ARG A 46 -0.61 20.32 18.91
CA ARG A 46 0.34 21.16 19.65
C ARG A 46 1.48 21.33 18.65
N THR A 47 1.77 22.48 18.07
CA THR A 47 1.41 23.86 18.43
C THR A 47 1.75 24.72 17.22
N VAL A 48 0.77 25.32 16.57
CA VAL A 48 0.98 26.51 15.73
C VAL A 48 -0.19 27.44 16.03
N PRO A 49 0.03 28.57 16.72
CA PRO A 49 -0.98 29.60 16.91
C PRO A 49 -1.65 29.97 15.56
N PRO A 50 -2.92 30.40 15.53
CA PRO A 50 -3.62 30.75 14.28
C PRO A 50 -2.87 31.77 13.41
N ASP A 51 -2.05 32.60 14.05
CA ASP A 51 -1.17 33.61 13.47
C ASP A 51 0.15 33.07 12.88
N GLU A 52 0.46 31.79 13.08
CA GLU A 52 1.64 31.10 12.54
C GLU A 52 1.28 29.98 11.54
N ALA A 53 0.00 29.69 11.31
CA ALA A 53 -0.48 28.68 10.38
C ALA A 53 -0.38 29.18 8.92
N GLU A 54 0.83 29.15 8.34
CA GLU A 54 1.04 29.30 6.90
C GLU A 54 1.05 27.92 6.21
N GLY A 55 -0.09 27.52 5.64
CA GLY A 55 -0.21 26.38 4.72
C GLY A 55 -1.02 25.18 5.23
N ASP A 56 -1.17 24.18 4.36
CA ASP A 56 -1.93 22.94 4.62
C ASP A 56 -1.12 22.01 5.54
N GLU A 57 -1.53 21.86 6.80
CA GLU A 57 -0.95 20.86 7.71
C GLU A 57 -1.69 19.52 7.60
N VAL A 58 -0.93 18.42 7.49
CA VAL A 58 -1.47 17.07 7.32
C VAL A 58 -1.03 16.18 8.47
N LEU A 59 -1.99 15.73 9.27
CA LEU A 59 -1.77 14.70 10.29
C LEU A 59 -2.21 13.34 9.71
N ILE A 60 -1.27 12.40 9.63
CA ILE A 60 -1.52 11.04 9.14
C ILE A 60 -1.41 10.07 10.31
N TRP A 61 -2.51 9.41 10.63
CA TRP A 61 -2.52 8.28 11.56
C TRP A 61 -2.54 6.97 10.79
N ASN A 62 -1.60 6.09 11.14
CA ASN A 62 -1.53 4.73 10.62
C ASN A 62 -2.33 3.81 11.55
N ALA A 63 -3.22 3.00 10.98
CA ALA A 63 -4.09 2.04 11.68
C ALA A 63 -5.16 2.66 12.60
N LEU A 64 -6.31 2.99 12.01
CA LEU A 64 -7.51 3.44 12.73
C LEU A 64 -8.72 2.61 12.29
N SER A 65 -9.74 2.53 13.15
CA SER A 65 -11.02 1.91 12.80
C SER A 65 -12.15 2.93 12.89
N ALA A 66 -13.07 2.90 11.93
CA ALA A 66 -14.27 3.73 11.89
C ALA A 66 -15.51 2.87 12.13
N THR A 67 -16.38 3.27 13.05
CA THR A 67 -17.59 2.51 13.39
C THR A 67 -18.84 3.27 12.96
N SER A 68 -19.68 2.67 12.10
CA SER A 68 -20.92 3.28 11.63
C SER A 68 -21.98 3.35 12.75
N PRO A 69 -23.08 4.11 12.58
CA PRO A 69 -24.15 4.20 13.57
C PRO A 69 -24.87 2.86 13.79
N GLU A 70 -24.82 1.98 12.79
CA GLU A 70 -25.35 0.62 12.84
C GLU A 70 -24.36 -0.40 13.47
N GLY A 71 -23.21 0.07 13.96
CA GLY A 71 -22.19 -0.73 14.64
C GLY A 71 -21.23 -1.47 13.70
N VAL A 72 -21.17 -1.09 12.42
CA VAL A 72 -20.24 -1.70 11.46
C VAL A 72 -18.85 -1.11 11.65
N VAL A 73 -17.88 -1.94 12.00
CA VAL A 73 -16.48 -1.55 12.14
C VAL A 73 -15.77 -1.66 10.78
N ILE A 74 -15.05 -0.61 10.43
CA ILE A 74 -14.27 -0.47 9.20
C ILE A 74 -12.82 -0.23 9.59
N ASP A 75 -11.97 -1.20 9.31
CA ASP A 75 -10.52 -1.05 9.50
C ASP A 75 -9.94 -0.24 8.34
N CYS A 76 -9.24 0.84 8.70
CA CYS A 76 -8.66 1.80 7.78
C CYS A 76 -7.13 1.68 7.83
N ALA A 77 -6.51 1.59 6.66
CA ALA A 77 -5.05 1.61 6.55
C ALA A 77 -4.45 2.93 7.05
N GLY A 78 -5.26 4.01 7.05
CA GLY A 78 -4.97 5.25 7.76
C GLY A 78 -6.10 6.27 7.65
N VAL A 79 -6.02 7.31 8.47
CA VAL A 79 -6.85 8.52 8.33
C VAL A 79 -5.91 9.71 8.22
N ALA A 80 -6.04 10.46 7.14
CA ALA A 80 -5.40 11.75 6.98
C ALA A 80 -6.40 12.84 7.37
N VAL A 81 -6.08 13.64 8.37
CA VAL A 81 -6.84 14.84 8.69
C VAL A 81 -6.06 16.03 8.18
N PHE A 82 -6.71 16.79 7.31
CA PHE A 82 -6.23 18.03 6.76
C PHE A 82 -6.84 19.17 7.56
N CYS A 83 -5.98 20.05 8.04
CA CYS A 83 -6.41 21.30 8.66
C CYS A 83 -6.27 22.41 7.62
N TYR A 84 -7.38 23.08 7.29
CA TYR A 84 -7.37 24.23 6.40
C TYR A 84 -7.88 25.46 7.17
N ALA A 85 -7.10 26.52 7.15
CA ALA A 85 -7.54 27.84 7.59
C ALA A 85 -8.16 28.59 6.39
N LEU A 86 -9.46 28.85 6.44
CA LEU A 86 -10.18 29.65 5.43
C LEU A 86 -10.66 30.95 6.09
N GLY A 87 -9.76 31.91 6.25
CA GLY A 87 -10.05 33.15 6.99
C GLY A 87 -10.04 32.93 8.50
N ASP A 88 -11.04 33.42 9.22
CA ASP A 88 -11.16 33.28 10.69
C ASP A 88 -11.71 31.90 11.12
N GLU A 89 -12.09 31.05 10.17
CA GLU A 89 -12.64 29.71 10.41
C GLU A 89 -11.59 28.62 10.10
N VAL A 90 -11.44 27.68 11.03
CA VAL A 90 -10.64 26.46 10.85
C VAL A 90 -11.58 25.33 10.44
N ASP A 91 -11.33 24.73 9.28
CA ASP A 91 -12.06 23.53 8.84
C ASP A 91 -11.14 22.30 8.83
N LEU A 92 -11.71 21.17 9.26
CA LEU A 92 -11.00 19.90 9.41
C LEU A 92 -11.59 18.89 8.43
N GLU A 93 -10.88 18.66 7.33
CA GLU A 93 -11.24 17.64 6.34
C GLU A 93 -10.56 16.30 6.69
N VAL A 94 -11.30 15.21 6.56
CA VAL A 94 -10.84 13.85 6.82
C VAL A 94 -10.86 13.08 5.52
N THR A 95 -9.71 12.53 5.17
CA THR A 95 -9.60 11.47 4.17
C THR A 95 -9.34 10.15 4.86
N VAL A 96 -10.28 9.22 4.75
CA VAL A 96 -10.13 7.85 5.24
C VAL A 96 -9.59 6.99 4.11
N LEU A 97 -8.44 6.36 4.31
CA LEU A 97 -7.71 5.59 3.28
C LEU A 97 -7.78 4.09 3.55
N GLY A 98 -7.86 3.30 2.46
CA GLY A 98 -7.69 1.86 2.50
C GLY A 98 -8.80 1.11 3.23
N ILE A 99 -10.06 1.50 2.99
CA ILE A 99 -11.24 0.84 3.54
C ILE A 99 -11.42 -0.53 2.87
N SER A 100 -11.15 -1.59 3.62
CA SER A 100 -10.96 -2.94 3.07
C SER A 100 -12.19 -3.87 3.12
N SER A 101 -13.35 -3.44 3.64
CA SER A 101 -14.48 -4.34 3.95
C SER A 101 -15.86 -3.99 3.36
N LEU A 102 -16.73 -5.00 3.38
CA LEU A 102 -17.89 -5.27 2.49
C LEU A 102 -19.21 -4.47 2.65
N PRO A 103 -19.33 -3.40 3.44
CA PRO A 103 -20.43 -2.46 3.27
C PRO A 103 -20.00 -1.14 2.63
N TYR A 104 -18.72 -0.91 2.33
CA TYR A 104 -18.25 0.38 1.80
C TYR A 104 -19.04 0.84 0.55
N GLY A 105 -19.24 -0.06 -0.42
CA GLY A 105 -20.07 0.19 -1.61
C GLY A 105 -21.58 0.36 -1.32
N LYS A 106 -22.06 -0.02 -0.14
CA LYS A 106 -23.44 0.20 0.33
C LYS A 106 -23.60 1.53 1.08
N LEU A 107 -22.53 2.02 1.71
CA LEU A 107 -22.51 3.25 2.51
C LEU A 107 -22.45 4.50 1.64
N PHE A 108 -21.81 4.43 0.46
CA PHE A 108 -21.73 5.52 -0.52
C PHE A 108 -22.18 5.05 -1.91
N PRO A 109 -23.50 5.00 -2.19
CA PRO A 109 -24.04 4.35 -3.39
C PRO A 109 -23.90 5.16 -4.69
N ASN A 110 -22.96 6.09 -4.79
CA ASN A 110 -22.76 6.86 -6.02
C ASN A 110 -21.93 6.04 -7.03
N ARG A 111 -22.65 5.33 -7.89
CA ARG A 111 -22.24 4.58 -9.10
C ARG A 111 -21.60 3.21 -8.87
N VAL A 112 -22.49 2.22 -8.81
CA VAL A 112 -22.27 0.93 -9.47
C VAL A 112 -23.26 0.84 -10.62
N ASP A 113 -22.80 1.01 -11.87
CA ASP A 113 -23.07 0.04 -12.95
C ASP A 113 -22.30 0.33 -14.24
N ALA A 114 -21.78 -0.75 -14.84
CA ALA A 114 -21.75 -0.93 -16.28
C ALA A 114 -22.23 -2.36 -16.59
N SER A 115 -23.34 -2.77 -15.96
CA SER A 115 -24.18 -3.90 -16.36
C SER A 115 -25.34 -4.02 -15.36
N GLY A 116 -26.52 -3.53 -15.72
CA GLY A 116 -27.72 -3.83 -14.95
C GLY A 116 -28.03 -5.32 -15.04
N ASP A 117 -28.13 -6.00 -13.89
CA ASP A 117 -29.41 -6.53 -13.42
C ASP A 117 -29.33 -7.06 -11.97
N ARG A 118 -30.44 -7.01 -11.24
CA ARG A 118 -30.59 -7.48 -9.85
C ARG A 118 -31.03 -8.95 -9.82
N ALA A 119 -30.41 -9.75 -8.96
CA ALA A 119 -31.06 -10.95 -8.42
C ALA A 119 -30.65 -11.22 -6.96
N THR A 120 -31.68 -11.55 -6.18
CA THR A 120 -31.75 -11.79 -4.74
C THR A 120 -31.00 -13.04 -4.28
N GLN A 121 -30.35 -13.00 -3.11
CA GLN A 121 -30.07 -14.22 -2.34
C GLN A 121 -30.55 -14.13 -0.89
N ASP A 122 -31.23 -15.21 -0.52
CA ASP A 122 -31.86 -15.57 0.74
C ASP A 122 -30.90 -15.51 1.94
N ARG A 123 -31.41 -15.07 3.08
CA ARG A 123 -30.67 -14.81 4.33
C ARG A 123 -31.09 -15.71 5.49
N SER A 124 -31.74 -16.83 5.20
CA SER A 124 -32.28 -17.74 6.22
C SER A 124 -31.26 -18.46 7.14
N ASN A 125 -29.94 -18.37 6.89
CA ASN A 125 -28.94 -19.19 7.62
C ASN A 125 -27.78 -18.44 8.33
N TRP A 126 -27.94 -17.17 8.70
CA TRP A 126 -26.86 -16.45 9.40
C TRP A 126 -27.16 -16.29 10.89
N THR A 127 -26.60 -17.18 11.71
CA THR A 127 -26.60 -17.09 13.18
C THR A 127 -25.41 -16.27 13.67
N SER A 128 -25.63 -15.42 14.68
CA SER A 128 -24.63 -14.53 15.27
C SER A 128 -23.58 -15.28 16.11
N LEU A 129 -22.33 -14.83 16.06
CA LEU A 129 -21.35 -15.07 17.13
C LEU A 129 -21.11 -13.79 17.91
N ALA A 130 -21.82 -13.70 19.04
CA ALA A 130 -21.40 -12.91 20.18
C ALA A 130 -20.43 -13.75 21.01
N GLY A 131 -19.33 -13.13 21.44
CA GLY A 131 -18.46 -13.65 22.48
C GLY A 131 -17.03 -13.86 22.02
N LEU A 132 -16.13 -13.01 22.48
CA LEU A 132 -15.05 -13.35 23.43
C LEU A 132 -14.28 -12.07 23.78
N GLY A 133 -14.15 -11.81 25.08
CA GLY A 133 -13.47 -10.65 25.67
C GLY A 133 -11.95 -10.78 25.67
N PRO A 134 -11.24 -9.83 26.32
CA PRO A 134 -9.80 -9.67 26.15
C PRO A 134 -8.96 -10.46 27.17
N SER A 135 -7.68 -10.65 26.81
CA SER A 135 -6.52 -11.02 27.63
C SER A 135 -6.21 -12.52 27.80
N ALA A 136 -5.03 -12.95 27.34
CA ALA A 136 -3.83 -12.92 28.20
C ALA A 136 -2.59 -13.46 27.45
N TYR A 137 -1.50 -12.69 27.52
CA TYR A 137 -0.14 -13.12 27.22
C TYR A 137 0.34 -14.11 28.29
N SER A 138 1.02 -15.18 27.90
CA SER A 138 1.83 -15.99 28.83
C SER A 138 3.04 -16.58 28.10
N PRO A 139 4.27 -16.41 28.62
CA PRO A 139 5.48 -16.95 28.00
C PRO A 139 5.86 -18.30 28.65
N HIS A 140 6.50 -19.22 27.90
CA HIS A 140 7.50 -20.22 28.37
C HIS A 140 7.79 -21.27 27.28
N PRO A 141 8.84 -22.13 27.40
CA PRO A 141 10.23 -21.92 27.81
C PRO A 141 11.24 -22.58 26.80
N ARG A 142 12.54 -22.55 27.11
CA ARG A 142 13.62 -23.14 26.29
C ARG A 142 13.74 -24.67 26.43
N SER A 143 14.07 -25.28 25.27
CA SER A 143 14.95 -26.44 24.99
C SER A 143 14.68 -27.83 25.59
N THR A 144 14.55 -28.81 24.69
CA THR A 144 15.30 -30.09 24.74
C THR A 144 15.52 -30.63 23.33
N GLU A 145 16.75 -31.02 23.03
CA GLU A 145 17.23 -31.66 21.79
C GLU A 145 16.66 -33.07 21.58
N THR A 146 16.51 -33.49 20.32
CA THR A 146 17.01 -34.79 19.80
C THR A 146 17.09 -34.69 18.26
N GLY A 147 18.22 -35.13 17.70
CA GLY A 147 18.63 -34.79 16.34
C GLY A 147 18.11 -35.68 15.22
N MET A 148 18.41 -35.26 13.99
CA MET A 148 18.74 -36.10 12.83
C MET A 148 19.31 -35.18 11.74
N THR A 149 20.47 -35.52 11.21
CA THR A 149 21.16 -34.82 10.11
C THR A 149 20.48 -35.10 8.77
N THR A 150 20.00 -34.05 8.10
CA THR A 150 19.73 -34.01 6.65
C THR A 150 20.29 -32.70 6.10
N GLU A 151 20.76 -32.68 4.85
CA GLU A 151 21.25 -31.48 4.16
C GLU A 151 20.30 -30.31 4.44
N ALA A 152 20.82 -29.20 5.01
CA ALA A 152 19.98 -28.10 5.46
C ALA A 152 19.16 -27.56 4.28
N GLY A 153 17.86 -27.90 4.25
CA GLY A 153 16.91 -27.38 3.27
C GLY A 153 16.91 -25.86 3.29
N ARG A 154 16.64 -25.24 2.14
CA ARG A 154 16.54 -23.78 2.02
C ARG A 154 15.58 -23.21 3.05
N THR A 155 15.98 -22.12 3.73
CA THR A 155 15.08 -21.36 4.61
C THR A 155 13.92 -20.75 3.81
N PRO A 156 12.78 -20.40 4.43
CA PRO A 156 11.68 -19.73 3.74
C PRO A 156 12.13 -18.47 2.99
N LYS A 157 13.04 -17.66 3.56
CA LYS A 157 13.66 -16.52 2.89
C LYS A 157 14.45 -16.91 1.63
N GLN A 158 15.26 -17.96 1.72
CA GLN A 158 15.99 -18.46 0.55
C GLN A 158 15.06 -18.96 -0.55
N LYS A 159 13.93 -19.61 -0.18
CA LYS A 159 12.89 -20.03 -1.11
C LYS A 159 12.19 -18.83 -1.76
N MET A 160 11.77 -17.85 -0.96
CA MET A 160 11.14 -16.60 -1.41
C MET A 160 12.01 -15.89 -2.47
N ILE A 161 13.28 -15.64 -2.15
CA ILE A 161 14.21 -14.97 -3.06
C ILE A 161 14.43 -15.79 -4.34
N ALA A 162 14.47 -17.12 -4.23
CA ALA A 162 14.59 -18.02 -5.39
C ALA A 162 13.29 -18.14 -6.23
N GLY A 163 12.17 -17.57 -5.78
CA GLY A 163 10.87 -17.69 -6.44
C GLY A 163 10.19 -19.05 -6.24
N GLU A 164 10.65 -19.84 -5.26
CA GLU A 164 10.00 -21.09 -4.86
C GLU A 164 8.80 -20.82 -3.96
N LEU A 165 7.94 -21.83 -3.74
CA LEU A 165 6.86 -21.73 -2.77
C LEU A 165 7.41 -21.59 -1.34
N TYR A 166 6.93 -20.59 -0.63
CA TYR A 166 7.29 -20.30 0.76
C TYR A 166 6.05 -19.90 1.58
N HIS A 167 6.17 -19.98 2.91
CA HIS A 167 5.19 -19.40 3.82
C HIS A 167 5.67 -17.99 4.24
N PRO A 168 4.87 -16.94 4.01
CA PRO A 168 5.25 -15.57 4.33
C PRO A 168 5.27 -15.30 5.85
N ASP A 169 4.54 -16.11 6.65
CA ASP A 169 4.48 -15.99 8.11
C ASP A 169 5.75 -16.49 8.83
N ASP A 170 6.81 -16.84 8.09
CA ASP A 170 8.09 -17.21 8.67
C ASP A 170 8.67 -16.08 9.54
N ALA A 171 9.29 -16.45 10.66
CA ALA A 171 9.76 -15.49 11.65
C ALA A 171 10.91 -14.59 11.11
N GLU A 172 11.75 -15.10 10.22
CA GLU A 172 12.82 -14.33 9.58
C GLU A 172 12.21 -13.28 8.64
N LEU A 173 11.28 -13.70 7.78
CA LEU A 173 10.57 -12.81 6.85
C LEU A 173 9.77 -11.73 7.59
N GLY A 174 9.05 -12.11 8.64
CA GLY A 174 8.31 -11.16 9.47
C GLY A 174 9.23 -10.16 10.20
N ALA A 175 10.44 -10.56 10.58
CA ALA A 175 11.42 -9.64 11.16
C ALA A 175 11.95 -8.64 10.14
N ASP A 176 12.25 -9.11 8.92
CA ASP A 176 12.69 -8.25 7.83
C ASP A 176 11.61 -7.24 7.40
N LEU A 177 10.35 -7.66 7.28
CA LEU A 177 9.21 -6.78 6.99
C LEU A 177 9.08 -5.66 8.03
N ARG A 178 9.16 -6.00 9.32
CA ARG A 178 9.11 -4.99 10.40
C ARG A 178 10.29 -4.03 10.34
N ALA A 179 11.49 -4.51 10.05
CA ALA A 179 12.67 -3.66 9.89
C ALA A 179 12.49 -2.70 8.70
N CYS A 180 11.97 -3.19 7.57
CA CYS A 180 11.65 -2.38 6.41
C CYS A 180 10.57 -1.33 6.73
N GLN A 181 9.51 -1.67 7.46
CA GLN A 181 8.46 -0.72 7.88
C GLN A 181 9.02 0.44 8.74
N VAL A 182 9.91 0.13 9.68
CA VAL A 182 10.60 1.17 10.48
C VAL A 182 11.47 2.06 9.58
N TRP A 183 12.17 1.45 8.62
CA TRP A 183 12.95 2.20 7.64
C TRP A 183 12.07 3.06 6.72
N LEU A 184 10.93 2.56 6.24
CA LEU A 184 9.96 3.28 5.41
C LEU A 184 9.39 4.48 6.14
N ALA A 185 9.09 4.36 7.43
CA ALA A 185 8.65 5.49 8.24
C ALA A 185 9.72 6.61 8.27
N ARG A 186 10.99 6.24 8.48
CA ARG A 186 12.13 7.19 8.42
C ARG A 186 12.27 7.81 7.03
N TYR A 187 12.21 6.99 5.98
CA TYR A 187 12.37 7.44 4.60
C TYR A 187 11.24 8.38 4.18
N ASN A 188 10.00 8.03 4.51
CA ASN A 188 8.83 8.79 4.10
C ASN A 188 8.71 10.13 4.83
N ALA A 189 9.21 10.22 6.06
CA ALA A 189 9.36 11.48 6.79
C ALA A 189 10.38 12.47 6.15
N MET A 190 11.14 12.05 5.12
CA MET A 190 12.08 12.92 4.39
C MET A 190 11.42 13.68 3.22
N LEU A 191 10.09 13.79 3.21
CA LEU A 191 9.40 14.69 2.29
C LEU A 191 9.94 16.13 2.45
N GLY A 192 10.10 16.85 1.34
CA GLY A 192 10.68 18.21 1.33
C GLY A 192 12.20 18.29 1.51
N ARG A 193 12.87 17.23 1.98
CA ARG A 193 14.35 17.21 2.11
C ARG A 193 15.06 17.17 0.75
N PRO A 194 16.36 17.53 0.67
CA PRO A 194 17.17 17.34 -0.54
C PRO A 194 17.24 15.87 -0.97
N ALA A 195 17.31 15.63 -2.28
CA ALA A 195 17.35 14.27 -2.82
C ALA A 195 18.61 13.50 -2.40
N ASP A 196 19.74 14.19 -2.22
CA ASP A 196 21.00 13.57 -1.79
C ASP A 196 20.92 13.04 -0.36
N GLU A 197 20.24 13.76 0.55
CA GLU A 197 19.98 13.28 1.92
C GLU A 197 19.09 12.04 1.90
N ARG A 198 18.01 12.05 1.10
CA ARG A 198 17.17 10.86 0.91
C ARG A 198 17.95 9.67 0.36
N ARG A 199 18.87 9.91 -0.58
CA ARG A 199 19.67 8.85 -1.21
C ARG A 199 20.59 8.13 -0.23
N VAL A 200 21.01 8.79 0.85
CA VAL A 200 21.75 8.12 1.95
C VAL A 200 20.90 7.02 2.58
N LEU A 201 19.64 7.31 2.92
CA LEU A 201 18.72 6.31 3.48
C LEU A 201 18.42 5.18 2.50
N LEU A 202 18.25 5.48 1.20
CA LEU A 202 18.03 4.45 0.17
C LEU A 202 19.18 3.42 0.15
N ARG A 203 20.43 3.88 0.34
CA ARG A 203 21.60 3.00 0.36
C ARG A 203 21.72 2.17 1.63
N GLU A 204 20.95 2.46 2.69
CA GLU A 204 20.92 1.64 3.89
C GLU A 204 20.24 0.28 3.66
N ILE A 205 19.22 0.22 2.77
CA ILE A 205 18.37 -0.97 2.62
C ILE A 205 18.33 -1.53 1.19
N LEU A 206 18.41 -0.69 0.15
CA LEU A 206 18.27 -1.19 -1.23
C LEU A 206 19.52 -1.93 -1.69
N ALA A 207 19.33 -2.98 -2.49
CA ALA A 207 20.42 -3.81 -3.05
C ALA A 207 21.41 -3.01 -3.91
N GLY A 208 20.98 -1.88 -4.46
CA GLY A 208 21.85 -0.94 -5.15
C GLY A 208 21.12 0.34 -5.52
N VAL A 209 21.84 1.46 -5.41
CA VAL A 209 21.32 2.80 -5.70
C VAL A 209 22.33 3.57 -6.55
N GLY A 210 21.99 3.74 -7.82
CA GLY A 210 22.81 4.49 -8.77
C GLY A 210 22.87 5.99 -8.46
N ASP A 211 23.88 6.65 -9.03
CA ASP A 211 24.09 8.08 -8.84
C ASP A 211 22.94 8.91 -9.41
N GLY A 212 22.56 9.97 -8.69
CA GLY A 212 21.45 10.84 -9.09
C GLY A 212 20.07 10.17 -9.07
N ALA A 213 19.93 8.95 -8.56
CA ALA A 213 18.63 8.33 -8.36
C ALA A 213 17.79 9.10 -7.33
N VAL A 214 16.50 9.26 -7.61
CA VAL A 214 15.54 9.97 -6.80
C VAL A 214 14.27 9.14 -6.65
N ILE A 215 13.90 8.84 -5.42
CA ILE A 215 12.56 8.34 -5.07
C ILE A 215 11.88 9.45 -4.27
N ARG A 216 10.63 9.75 -4.62
CA ARG A 216 9.82 10.74 -3.91
C ARG A 216 8.95 10.08 -2.84
N PRO A 217 9.07 10.48 -1.57
CA PRO A 217 8.14 10.08 -0.52
C PRO A 217 6.69 10.51 -0.78
N PRO A 218 5.68 9.71 -0.40
CA PRO A 218 5.86 8.40 0.23
C PRO A 218 6.16 7.31 -0.80
N PHE A 219 6.98 6.36 -0.37
CA PHE A 219 7.38 5.15 -1.08
C PHE A 219 7.05 3.94 -0.21
N HIS A 220 6.75 2.80 -0.85
CA HIS A 220 6.43 1.56 -0.15
C HIS A 220 7.15 0.37 -0.81
N CYS A 221 7.66 -0.53 0.02
CA CYS A 221 8.18 -1.83 -0.40
C CYS A 221 8.05 -2.87 0.72
N ASP A 222 8.24 -4.15 0.39
CA ASP A 222 8.20 -5.22 1.41
C ASP A 222 9.51 -5.25 2.20
N TYR A 223 10.63 -5.38 1.50
CA TYR A 223 11.93 -5.70 2.10
C TYR A 223 13.02 -4.67 1.79
N GLY A 224 12.94 -4.01 0.63
CA GLY A 224 13.95 -3.10 0.12
C GLY A 224 15.20 -3.79 -0.43
N PHE A 225 15.73 -4.80 0.26
CA PHE A 225 17.00 -5.45 -0.08
C PHE A 225 17.00 -6.27 -1.38
N ASN A 226 15.85 -6.42 -2.04
CA ASN A 226 15.76 -7.05 -3.36
C ASN A 226 15.66 -6.03 -4.51
N ILE A 227 15.64 -4.73 -4.20
CA ILE A 227 15.47 -3.66 -5.19
C ILE A 227 16.83 -3.08 -5.58
N ARG A 228 17.12 -3.06 -6.88
CA ARG A 228 18.28 -2.38 -7.47
C ARG A 228 17.82 -1.30 -8.45
N ILE A 229 18.23 -0.06 -8.20
CA ILE A 229 17.95 1.09 -9.07
C ILE A 229 19.23 1.64 -9.70
N GLY A 230 19.17 1.89 -11.00
CA GLY A 230 20.24 2.46 -11.80
C GLY A 230 20.47 3.96 -11.57
N ALA A 231 21.41 4.53 -12.31
CA ALA A 231 21.73 5.95 -12.25
C ALA A 231 20.62 6.81 -12.86
N HIS A 232 20.35 7.95 -12.24
CA HIS A 232 19.35 8.93 -12.70
C HIS A 232 17.93 8.35 -12.88
N VAL A 233 17.60 7.30 -12.12
CA VAL A 233 16.22 6.79 -12.03
C VAL A 233 15.37 7.76 -11.21
N PHE A 234 14.15 8.02 -11.65
CA PHE A 234 13.18 8.82 -10.91
C PHE A 234 11.91 8.03 -10.65
N LEU A 235 11.54 7.88 -9.38
CA LEU A 235 10.22 7.39 -8.96
C LEU A 235 9.45 8.56 -8.35
N ASN A 236 8.26 8.80 -8.88
CA ASN A 236 7.37 9.81 -8.34
C ASN A 236 6.60 9.30 -7.11
N PHE A 237 5.72 10.13 -6.56
CA PHE A 237 4.97 9.86 -5.33
C PHE A 237 4.18 8.54 -5.35
N ASN A 238 4.03 7.93 -4.18
CA ASN A 238 3.13 6.80 -3.92
C ASN A 238 3.47 5.53 -4.72
N CYS A 239 4.72 5.36 -5.15
CA CYS A 239 5.12 4.11 -5.81
C CYS A 239 5.19 2.95 -4.80
N VAL A 240 4.76 1.77 -5.24
CA VAL A 240 4.81 0.53 -4.46
C VAL A 240 5.68 -0.48 -5.19
N ILE A 241 6.64 -1.10 -4.49
CA ILE A 241 7.44 -2.19 -5.03
C ILE A 241 7.38 -3.38 -4.06
N LEU A 242 6.58 -4.40 -4.39
CA LEU A 242 6.56 -5.64 -3.62
C LEU A 242 7.73 -6.51 -4.06
N ASP A 243 8.82 -6.48 -3.29
CA ASP A 243 10.12 -7.04 -3.63
C ASP A 243 10.42 -8.37 -2.91
N CYS A 244 9.48 -9.31 -2.88
CA CYS A 244 9.72 -10.68 -2.41
C CYS A 244 10.89 -11.35 -3.17
N THR A 245 11.09 -11.02 -4.44
CA THR A 245 12.31 -11.35 -5.18
C THR A 245 12.83 -10.14 -5.95
N THR A 246 13.91 -10.34 -6.72
CA THR A 246 14.70 -9.27 -7.34
C THR A 246 13.85 -8.37 -8.24
N VAL A 247 14.00 -7.06 -8.02
CA VAL A 247 13.53 -5.99 -8.91
C VAL A 247 14.73 -5.20 -9.40
N THR A 248 14.91 -5.10 -10.72
CA THR A 248 15.96 -4.27 -11.32
C THR A 248 15.36 -3.16 -12.16
N ILE A 249 15.86 -1.93 -11.98
CA ILE A 249 15.44 -0.75 -12.75
C ILE A 249 16.68 -0.10 -13.37
N GLY A 250 16.74 -0.07 -14.70
CA GLY A 250 17.86 0.45 -15.47
C GLY A 250 17.96 1.98 -15.43
N ASP A 251 19.13 2.48 -15.82
CA ASP A 251 19.48 3.90 -15.76
C ASP A 251 18.48 4.80 -16.50
N ARG A 252 18.27 6.01 -15.99
CA ARG A 252 17.44 7.07 -16.60
C ARG A 252 15.96 6.70 -16.78
N THR A 253 15.50 5.65 -16.13
CA THR A 253 14.09 5.25 -16.17
C THR A 253 13.24 6.20 -15.31
N GLN A 254 12.13 6.67 -15.88
CA GLN A 254 11.23 7.63 -15.28
C GLN A 254 9.88 6.95 -14.96
N ILE A 255 9.52 6.92 -13.69
CA ILE A 255 8.34 6.22 -13.17
C ILE A 255 7.36 7.23 -12.59
N GLY A 256 6.15 7.26 -13.15
CA GLY A 256 5.05 8.13 -12.75
C GLY A 256 4.51 7.80 -11.35
N PRO A 257 3.62 8.65 -10.81
CA PRO A 257 3.10 8.47 -9.46
C PRO A 257 2.15 7.27 -9.38
N GLY A 258 2.09 6.61 -8.23
CA GLY A 258 1.17 5.49 -7.98
C GLY A 258 1.46 4.24 -8.80
N VAL A 259 2.65 4.14 -9.43
CA VAL A 259 3.06 2.93 -10.14
C VAL A 259 3.34 1.81 -9.13
N GLN A 260 2.90 0.60 -9.49
CA GLN A 260 3.08 -0.59 -8.67
C GLN A 260 3.89 -1.63 -9.44
N ILE A 261 4.97 -2.12 -8.83
CA ILE A 261 5.85 -3.17 -9.37
C ILE A 261 5.76 -4.36 -8.41
N LEU A 262 5.16 -5.46 -8.87
CA LEU A 262 4.67 -6.51 -7.99
C LEU A 262 5.36 -7.83 -8.33
N THR A 263 6.32 -8.28 -7.51
CA THR A 263 6.98 -9.59 -7.73
C THR A 263 6.22 -10.75 -7.09
N ALA A 264 5.46 -10.50 -6.03
CA ALA A 264 4.71 -11.50 -5.29
C ALA A 264 3.51 -12.04 -6.09
N ASP A 265 3.24 -13.32 -5.96
CA ASP A 265 2.10 -14.00 -6.56
C ASP A 265 1.67 -15.21 -5.71
N HIS A 266 0.47 -15.72 -5.98
CA HIS A 266 -0.12 -16.84 -5.22
C HIS A 266 -0.42 -18.05 -6.11
N PRO A 267 -0.42 -19.28 -5.59
CA PRO A 267 -0.94 -20.45 -6.29
C PRO A 267 -2.36 -20.21 -6.85
N ARG A 268 -2.73 -20.84 -7.96
CA ARG A 268 -4.08 -20.70 -8.54
C ARG A 268 -5.01 -21.78 -8.01
N GLU A 269 -4.42 -22.88 -7.58
CA GLU A 269 -5.01 -24.00 -6.87
C GLU A 269 -5.43 -23.55 -5.48
N ALA A 270 -6.70 -23.78 -5.12
CA ALA A 270 -7.27 -23.31 -3.86
C ALA A 270 -6.55 -23.90 -2.64
N GLU A 271 -6.27 -25.20 -2.65
CA GLU A 271 -5.61 -25.93 -1.56
C GLU A 271 -4.24 -25.33 -1.20
N ALA A 272 -3.44 -24.97 -2.21
CA ALA A 272 -2.14 -24.37 -2.00
C ALA A 272 -2.24 -22.92 -1.48
N ARG A 273 -3.25 -22.16 -1.90
CA ARG A 273 -3.51 -20.83 -1.31
C ARG A 273 -4.03 -20.90 0.12
N GLU A 274 -4.90 -21.87 0.43
CA GLU A 274 -5.44 -22.10 1.77
C GLU A 274 -4.35 -22.52 2.75
N ALA A 275 -3.30 -23.19 2.26
CA ALA A 275 -2.09 -23.44 3.01
C ALA A 275 -1.24 -22.17 3.27
N GLY A 276 -1.64 -20.99 2.76
CA GLY A 276 -0.92 -19.74 2.94
C GLY A 276 0.40 -19.68 2.18
N LEU A 277 0.52 -20.40 1.06
CA LEU A 277 1.74 -20.39 0.25
C LEU A 277 1.76 -19.22 -0.73
N GLU A 278 2.95 -18.67 -0.92
CA GLU A 278 3.26 -17.62 -1.90
C GLU A 278 4.45 -18.03 -2.75
N PHE A 279 4.61 -17.40 -3.92
CA PHE A 279 5.84 -17.43 -4.69
C PHE A 279 6.11 -16.04 -5.27
N ALA A 280 7.31 -15.82 -5.79
CA ALA A 280 7.66 -14.54 -6.38
C ALA A 280 8.35 -14.72 -7.73
N ARG A 281 8.20 -13.74 -8.62
CA ARG A 281 8.86 -13.74 -9.94
C ARG A 281 9.58 -12.42 -10.18
N PRO A 282 10.87 -12.44 -10.55
CA PRO A 282 11.67 -11.22 -10.66
C PRO A 282 11.15 -10.32 -11.78
N ILE A 283 11.29 -9.02 -11.58
CA ILE A 283 10.95 -8.00 -12.58
C ILE A 283 12.22 -7.28 -13.01
N ALA A 284 12.37 -7.11 -14.33
CA ALA A 284 13.49 -6.39 -14.92
C ALA A 284 12.96 -5.24 -15.79
N ILE A 285 13.29 -4.01 -15.42
CA ILE A 285 12.98 -2.82 -16.19
C ILE A 285 14.28 -2.28 -16.76
N GLY A 286 14.34 -2.18 -18.09
CA GLY A 286 15.50 -1.70 -18.83
C GLY A 286 15.82 -0.23 -18.57
N ARG A 287 16.79 0.30 -19.32
CA ARG A 287 17.22 1.70 -19.23
C ARG A 287 16.29 2.61 -20.02
N ASN A 288 16.19 3.87 -19.60
CA ASN A 288 15.46 4.94 -20.28
C ASN A 288 14.02 4.55 -20.62
N VAL A 289 13.37 3.78 -19.74
CA VAL A 289 11.96 3.43 -19.83
C VAL A 289 11.13 4.58 -19.27
N TRP A 290 9.96 4.84 -19.84
CA TRP A 290 8.98 5.75 -19.25
C TRP A 290 7.73 4.98 -18.84
N ILE A 291 7.37 5.04 -17.56
CA ILE A 291 6.18 4.39 -17.00
C ILE A 291 5.20 5.46 -16.56
N GLY A 292 4.04 5.52 -17.20
CA GLY A 292 2.96 6.43 -16.85
C GLY A 292 2.37 6.13 -15.46
N GLY A 293 1.81 7.16 -14.83
CA GLY A 293 1.26 7.03 -13.48
C GLY A 293 0.16 5.97 -13.36
N GLY A 294 0.10 5.31 -12.21
CA GLY A 294 -0.89 4.27 -11.90
C GLY A 294 -0.74 2.96 -12.68
N ALA A 295 0.36 2.78 -13.43
CA ALA A 295 0.61 1.52 -14.12
C ALA A 295 0.97 0.38 -13.14
N LEU A 296 0.60 -0.85 -13.50
CA LEU A 296 0.88 -2.07 -12.76
C LEU A 296 1.83 -2.95 -13.59
N ILE A 297 2.98 -3.29 -13.03
CA ILE A 297 3.93 -4.25 -13.60
C ILE A 297 3.82 -5.56 -12.83
N LEU A 298 3.31 -6.60 -13.48
CA LEU A 298 2.99 -7.88 -12.84
C LEU A 298 4.20 -8.82 -12.70
N PRO A 299 4.10 -9.88 -11.86
CA PRO A 299 5.20 -10.78 -11.57
C PRO A 299 5.85 -11.38 -12.83
N GLY A 300 7.18 -11.34 -12.88
CA GLY A 300 7.95 -12.00 -13.96
C GLY A 300 8.13 -11.18 -15.23
N VAL A 301 7.60 -9.96 -15.29
CA VAL A 301 7.67 -9.12 -16.49
C VAL A 301 9.07 -8.54 -16.69
N THR A 302 9.55 -8.62 -17.93
CA THR A 302 10.70 -7.86 -18.43
C THR A 302 10.23 -6.71 -19.33
N VAL A 303 10.62 -5.48 -19.01
CA VAL A 303 10.41 -4.29 -19.83
C VAL A 303 11.74 -3.91 -20.48
N GLY A 304 11.80 -3.98 -21.81
CA GLY A 304 13.01 -3.67 -22.57
C GLY A 304 13.39 -2.20 -22.55
N ASP A 305 14.66 -1.93 -22.85
CA ASP A 305 15.20 -0.57 -22.95
C ASP A 305 14.34 0.34 -23.83
N HIS A 306 14.23 1.62 -23.48
CA HIS A 306 13.52 2.63 -24.27
C HIS A 306 12.00 2.41 -24.43
N ALA A 307 11.42 1.43 -23.74
CA ALA A 307 9.98 1.18 -23.79
C ALA A 307 9.16 2.29 -23.10
N ILE A 308 7.90 2.41 -23.50
CA ILE A 308 6.92 3.32 -22.91
C ILE A 308 5.72 2.50 -22.41
N ILE A 309 5.39 2.66 -21.14
CA ILE A 309 4.20 2.08 -20.52
C ILE A 309 3.20 3.22 -20.29
N GLY A 310 2.01 3.12 -20.88
CA GLY A 310 0.96 4.12 -20.69
C GLY A 310 0.48 4.20 -19.24
N ALA A 311 -0.06 5.36 -18.86
CA ALA A 311 -0.71 5.54 -17.57
C ALA A 311 -1.86 4.53 -17.38
N GLY A 312 -2.00 3.99 -16.16
CA GLY A 312 -3.02 2.99 -15.82
C GLY A 312 -2.89 1.65 -16.53
N ALA A 313 -1.79 1.39 -17.26
CA ALA A 313 -1.62 0.13 -17.97
C ALA A 313 -1.38 -1.04 -17.00
N VAL A 314 -1.96 -2.20 -17.29
CA VAL A 314 -1.72 -3.44 -16.54
C VAL A 314 -0.83 -4.36 -17.38
N VAL A 315 0.47 -4.34 -17.12
CA VAL A 315 1.49 -5.04 -17.89
C VAL A 315 1.58 -6.48 -17.40
N THR A 316 1.02 -7.40 -18.18
CA THR A 316 0.94 -8.84 -17.85
C THR A 316 1.91 -9.72 -18.63
N ARG A 317 2.71 -9.14 -19.53
CA ARG A 317 3.66 -9.81 -20.41
C ARG A 317 4.84 -8.89 -20.68
N ASP A 318 5.96 -9.47 -21.09
CA ASP A 318 7.16 -8.74 -21.47
C ASP A 318 6.88 -7.69 -22.55
N VAL A 319 7.61 -6.58 -22.44
CA VAL A 319 7.54 -5.44 -23.35
C VAL A 319 8.87 -5.35 -24.08
N ALA A 320 8.83 -5.42 -25.41
CA ALA A 320 10.03 -5.35 -26.23
C ALA A 320 10.72 -3.97 -26.11
N PRO A 321 12.05 -3.87 -26.32
CA PRO A 321 12.76 -2.60 -26.34
C PRO A 321 12.14 -1.61 -27.34
N GLY A 322 12.00 -0.34 -26.94
CA GLY A 322 11.41 0.73 -27.74
C GLY A 322 9.90 0.62 -27.98
N ALA A 323 9.24 -0.45 -27.50
CA ALA A 323 7.81 -0.63 -27.67
C ALA A 323 7.02 0.32 -26.77
N THR A 324 5.86 0.77 -27.26
CA THR A 324 4.86 1.48 -26.45
C THR A 324 3.70 0.55 -26.18
N VAL A 325 3.30 0.37 -24.91
CA VAL A 325 2.14 -0.44 -24.53
C VAL A 325 1.16 0.36 -23.67
N VAL A 326 -0.14 0.14 -23.85
CA VAL A 326 -1.20 0.82 -23.08
C VAL A 326 -2.37 -0.13 -22.77
N GLY A 327 -3.19 0.24 -21.78
CA GLY A 327 -4.47 -0.42 -21.49
C GLY A 327 -4.41 -1.53 -20.44
N ASN A 328 -5.56 -2.12 -20.14
CA ASN A 328 -5.74 -3.23 -19.21
C ASN A 328 -6.44 -4.41 -19.93
N PRO A 329 -5.74 -5.53 -20.22
CA PRO A 329 -4.30 -5.69 -20.04
C PRO A 329 -3.53 -4.93 -21.12
N ALA A 330 -2.27 -4.58 -20.85
CA ALA A 330 -1.45 -3.77 -21.75
C ALA A 330 -1.28 -4.42 -23.12
N ARG A 331 -1.35 -3.63 -24.19
CA ARG A 331 -1.16 -4.05 -25.58
C ARG A 331 -0.26 -3.08 -26.32
N LEU A 332 0.51 -3.61 -27.27
CA LEU A 332 1.36 -2.83 -28.16
C LEU A 332 0.53 -1.78 -28.92
N VAL A 333 1.01 -0.54 -28.88
CA VAL A 333 0.55 0.52 -29.78
C VAL A 333 1.39 0.43 -31.05
N PRO A 334 0.77 0.20 -32.23
CA PRO A 334 1.50 0.22 -33.49
C PRO A 334 2.16 1.58 -33.69
N ALA A 335 3.40 1.60 -34.18
CA ALA A 335 4.02 2.83 -34.62
C ALA A 335 3.12 3.49 -35.68
N LYS A 336 2.85 4.80 -35.54
CA LYS A 336 2.22 5.55 -36.64
C LYS A 336 3.18 5.49 -37.84
N ALA A 337 2.70 4.90 -38.93
CA ALA A 337 3.35 4.96 -40.24
C ALA A 337 3.38 6.41 -40.76
#